data_AF-A0A6G3TF07-F1
#
_entry.id   AF-A0A6G3TF07-F1
#
_cell.length_a   1.000
_cell.length_b   1.000
_cell.length_c   1.000
_cell.angle_alpha   90.00
_cell.angle_beta   90.00
_cell.angle_gamma   90.00
#
_symmetry.space_group_name_H-M   'P 1'
#
loop_
_entity.id
_entity.type
_entity.pdbx_description
1 polymer ?
#
loop_
_entity_poly.entity_id
_entity_poly.type
_entity_poly.pdbx_seq_one_letter_code
_entity_poly.pdbx_strand_id
1 'polypeptide(L)'
;MVTVAGPWDSTGQRTAERDRAVALEHTGGTDHGRGSGASGTSSGSPRPAPSAGAVLAGLGGTTAPGGVKAAPGDQDLADLLDPLLKDAPGLGERRAAAVVDLTTGKRLYGLGSDAPLTPASTTKIATAVAALTALGPDHRLTTRTALEADTGEVVLVGGGDPTLTAREDARDLASLRTLAEKTAAALKKRGVREVTLSYDTTLYAGTEMHPIGVNENLARVTALMTDEGRTDDSTSGPAPRVSDPAADAARTFAGLLKQHGVTASAPGPSKATGRAATLATVSSPPLSALVERMLTNSDNDLAEALARHTAVATGKPADFDGAGAAVAARL
;
A
#
# COMPACT_ATOMS: atom_id res chain seq x y z
N MET A 1 -5.44 4.54 -19.66
CA MET A 1 -5.07 5.87 -19.14
C MET A 1 -4.60 5.67 -17.71
N VAL A 2 -3.30 5.81 -17.45
CA VAL A 2 -2.72 5.68 -16.12
C VAL A 2 -2.01 6.99 -15.82
N THR A 3 -2.49 7.68 -14.79
CA THR A 3 -1.92 8.89 -14.18
C THR A 3 -1.04 8.48 -13.00
N VAL A 4 0.21 8.97 -12.93
CA VAL A 4 1.09 8.84 -11.76
C VAL A 4 1.83 10.16 -11.47
N ALA A 5 1.70 10.58 -10.21
CA ALA A 5 2.52 11.41 -9.31
C ALA A 5 3.19 12.73 -9.80
N GLY A 6 3.01 13.79 -8.99
CA GLY A 6 3.49 15.16 -9.24
C GLY A 6 4.83 15.53 -8.57
N PRO A 7 5.35 16.75 -8.83
CA PRO A 7 6.72 17.16 -8.48
C PRO A 7 6.89 17.80 -7.08
N TRP A 8 8.15 17.83 -6.64
CA TRP A 8 8.65 18.41 -5.38
C TRP A 8 9.24 19.81 -5.60
N ASP A 9 9.20 20.68 -4.57
CA ASP A 9 9.90 21.97 -4.63
C ASP A 9 11.33 21.92 -4.08
N SER A 10 12.09 22.99 -4.30
CA SER A 10 13.52 23.12 -3.94
C SER A 10 13.81 23.10 -2.43
N THR A 11 12.80 22.95 -1.58
CA THR A 11 12.95 22.75 -0.13
C THR A 11 12.59 21.33 0.32
N GLY A 12 12.20 20.46 -0.61
CA GLY A 12 11.86 19.08 -0.31
C GLY A 12 10.46 18.88 0.27
N GLN A 13 9.49 19.76 -0.02
CA GLN A 13 8.06 19.55 0.29
C GLN A 13 7.19 19.52 -0.97
N ARG A 14 6.01 18.85 -0.87
CA ARG A 14 5.00 18.80 -1.94
C ARG A 14 4.06 20.01 -1.82
N THR A 15 3.75 20.67 -2.94
CA THR A 15 2.81 21.82 -2.97
C THR A 15 1.41 21.49 -2.41
N ALA A 16 0.97 20.23 -2.49
CA ALA A 16 -0.30 19.77 -1.91
C ALA A 16 -0.36 19.81 -0.36
N GLU A 17 0.79 19.88 0.32
CA GLU A 17 0.86 19.99 1.78
C GLU A 17 0.59 21.42 2.26
N ARG A 18 0.85 22.43 1.41
CA ARG A 18 0.51 23.84 1.68
C ARG A 18 -1.01 24.07 1.66
N ASP A 19 -1.72 23.46 0.73
CA ASP A 19 -3.18 23.63 0.61
C ASP A 19 -3.94 22.87 1.71
N ARG A 20 -3.36 21.76 2.23
CA ARG A 20 -3.93 21.01 3.37
C ARG A 20 -3.73 21.73 4.71
N ALA A 21 -2.66 22.53 4.85
CA ALA A 21 -2.46 23.39 6.01
C ALA A 21 -3.47 24.56 6.06
N VAL A 22 -3.89 25.08 4.91
CA VAL A 22 -4.91 26.15 4.82
C VAL A 22 -6.33 25.60 5.07
N ALA A 23 -6.61 24.35 4.70
CA ALA A 23 -7.92 23.74 4.93
C ALA A 23 -8.19 23.31 6.39
N LEU A 24 -7.15 23.19 7.22
CA LEU A 24 -7.27 22.80 8.64
C LEU A 24 -7.55 23.98 9.59
N GLU A 25 -7.56 25.23 9.10
CA GLU A 25 -7.85 26.42 9.92
C GLU A 25 -9.34 26.79 10.04
N HIS A 26 -10.27 26.03 9.46
CA HIS A 26 -11.70 26.32 9.61
C HIS A 26 -12.45 25.23 10.37
N THR A 27 -12.69 25.52 11.65
CA THR A 27 -13.52 24.76 12.57
C THR A 27 -15.01 25.12 12.42
N GLY A 28 -15.86 24.12 12.66
CA GLY A 28 -17.30 24.26 12.95
C GLY A 28 -18.21 24.12 11.72
N GLY A 29 -19.35 23.44 11.76
CA GLY A 29 -20.08 22.72 12.79
C GLY A 29 -21.33 22.14 12.13
N THR A 30 -21.84 21.01 12.62
CA THR A 30 -23.07 20.37 12.16
C THR A 30 -24.30 21.01 12.81
N ASP A 31 -25.37 21.25 12.05
CA ASP A 31 -26.74 21.16 12.56
C ASP A 31 -27.80 20.97 11.46
N HIS A 32 -28.86 20.23 11.81
CA HIS A 32 -29.97 19.81 10.94
C HIS A 32 -31.19 20.74 11.05
N GLY A 33 -31.96 20.92 9.96
CA GLY A 33 -33.30 21.52 10.02
C GLY A 33 -34.12 21.33 8.75
N ARG A 34 -35.31 20.70 8.87
CA ARG A 34 -36.37 20.61 7.84
C ARG A 34 -37.04 21.97 7.65
N GLY A 35 -37.35 22.34 6.40
CA GLY A 35 -38.24 23.46 6.09
C GLY A 35 -38.56 23.56 4.59
N SER A 36 -39.84 23.55 4.26
CA SER A 36 -40.43 23.61 2.92
C SER A 36 -40.35 24.98 2.25
N GLY A 37 -40.19 25.00 0.92
CA GLY A 37 -40.78 26.03 0.05
C GLY A 37 -39.79 26.99 -0.66
N ALA A 38 -40.05 27.15 -1.97
CA ALA A 38 -39.66 28.23 -2.87
C ALA A 38 -38.21 28.32 -3.40
N SER A 39 -38.11 28.05 -4.72
CA SER A 39 -37.27 28.68 -5.75
C SER A 39 -35.95 29.34 -5.33
N GLY A 40 -34.84 28.72 -5.75
CA GLY A 40 -33.53 29.35 -5.87
C GLY A 40 -32.55 28.38 -6.51
N THR A 41 -31.95 28.76 -7.65
CA THR A 41 -30.88 28.02 -8.30
C THR A 41 -29.69 27.89 -7.34
N SER A 42 -29.49 26.74 -6.71
CA SER A 42 -28.34 26.54 -5.82
C SER A 42 -27.09 26.22 -6.63
N SER A 43 -26.23 27.22 -6.76
CA SER A 43 -24.79 27.04 -6.94
C SER A 43 -24.24 26.18 -5.79
N GLY A 44 -23.86 24.93 -6.04
CA GLY A 44 -23.38 24.09 -4.94
C GLY A 44 -23.07 22.63 -5.24
N SER A 45 -23.28 22.11 -6.45
CA SER A 45 -22.67 20.82 -6.80
C SER A 45 -21.14 20.99 -6.81
N PRO A 46 -20.36 20.15 -6.11
CA PRO A 46 -18.91 20.20 -6.19
C PRO A 46 -18.52 20.10 -7.66
N ARG A 47 -17.78 21.09 -8.15
CA ARG A 47 -17.20 21.02 -9.49
C ARG A 47 -16.26 19.80 -9.51
N PRO A 48 -16.22 19.01 -10.60
CA PRO A 48 -15.17 18.02 -10.77
C PRO A 48 -13.83 18.68 -10.50
N ALA A 49 -12.97 18.02 -9.71
CA ALA A 49 -11.62 18.51 -9.48
C ALA A 49 -10.97 18.81 -10.84
N PRO A 50 -10.31 19.96 -11.02
CA PRO A 50 -9.66 20.28 -12.28
C PRO A 50 -8.70 19.13 -12.63
N SER A 51 -8.76 18.66 -13.88
CA SER A 51 -7.78 17.71 -14.37
C SER A 51 -6.39 18.30 -14.14
N ALA A 52 -5.49 17.53 -13.53
CA ALA A 52 -4.12 17.95 -13.34
C ALA A 52 -3.53 18.40 -14.69
N GLY A 53 -2.78 19.52 -14.69
CA GLY A 53 -2.04 19.96 -15.86
C GLY A 53 -1.05 18.90 -16.33
N ALA A 54 -0.71 18.91 -17.63
CA ALA A 54 0.26 17.97 -18.19
C ALA A 54 1.59 18.04 -17.42
N VAL A 55 2.04 16.89 -16.90
CA VAL A 55 3.19 16.77 -15.98
C VAL A 55 4.53 16.72 -16.73
N LEU A 56 4.47 16.57 -18.04
CA LEU A 56 5.55 16.92 -18.96
C LEU A 56 4.90 17.76 -20.07
N ALA A 57 5.56 18.83 -20.51
CA ALA A 57 5.29 19.28 -21.87
C ALA A 57 5.51 18.03 -22.74
N GLY A 58 4.48 17.58 -23.46
CA GLY A 58 4.72 16.58 -24.49
C GLY A 58 5.91 17.07 -25.31
N LEU A 59 6.90 16.22 -25.57
CA LEU A 59 8.03 16.59 -26.42
C LEU A 59 7.59 17.03 -27.84
N GLY A 60 6.29 17.01 -28.15
CA GLY A 60 5.69 17.60 -29.35
C GLY A 60 4.91 18.90 -29.13
N GLY A 61 5.35 19.82 -28.25
CA GLY A 61 4.52 20.97 -27.87
C GLY A 61 5.20 22.30 -27.58
N THR A 62 6.40 22.58 -28.09
CA THR A 62 6.95 23.95 -28.10
C THR A 62 7.40 24.33 -29.51
N THR A 63 6.59 25.14 -30.19
CA THR A 63 7.03 25.93 -31.34
C THR A 63 7.90 27.09 -30.84
N ALA A 64 9.07 26.76 -30.29
CA ALA A 64 10.17 27.70 -30.16
C ALA A 64 10.96 27.69 -31.48
N PRO A 65 11.44 28.83 -31.99
CA PRO A 65 12.35 28.85 -33.13
C PRO A 65 13.71 28.30 -32.68
N GLY A 66 13.82 26.98 -32.84
CA GLY A 66 14.86 26.13 -32.25
C GLY A 66 14.25 24.75 -32.10
N GLY A 67 13.97 24.11 -33.23
CA GLY A 67 13.13 22.91 -33.34
C GLY A 67 13.49 21.84 -32.32
N VAL A 68 12.47 21.15 -31.81
CA VAL A 68 12.64 19.93 -31.02
C VAL A 68 13.62 19.05 -31.77
N LYS A 69 14.79 18.78 -31.18
CA LYS A 69 15.76 17.86 -31.75
C LYS A 69 15.01 16.55 -32.00
N ALA A 70 15.07 16.04 -33.22
CA ALA A 70 14.46 14.75 -33.53
C ALA A 70 14.90 13.73 -32.47
N ALA A 71 13.99 12.85 -32.06
CA ALA A 71 14.36 11.74 -31.20
C ALA A 71 15.59 11.04 -31.81
N PRO A 72 16.58 10.64 -30.98
CA PRO A 72 17.76 9.94 -31.48
C PRO A 72 17.34 8.79 -32.40
N GLY A 73 18.00 8.67 -33.55
CA GLY A 73 17.77 7.52 -34.43
C GLY A 73 18.23 6.24 -33.73
N ASP A 74 17.74 5.09 -34.20
CA ASP A 74 18.10 3.78 -33.65
C ASP A 74 19.63 3.58 -33.62
N GLN A 75 20.34 4.08 -34.65
CA GLN A 75 21.80 4.03 -34.73
C GLN A 75 22.50 4.91 -33.70
N ASP A 76 21.97 6.11 -33.41
CA ASP A 76 22.55 7.02 -32.42
C ASP A 76 22.53 6.39 -31.02
N LEU A 77 21.47 5.66 -30.68
CA LEU A 77 21.37 4.93 -29.42
C LEU A 77 22.28 3.71 -29.39
N ALA A 78 22.40 2.98 -30.51
CA ALA A 78 23.30 1.84 -30.58
C ALA A 78 24.76 2.26 -30.39
N ASP A 79 25.21 3.28 -31.12
CA ASP A 79 26.57 3.81 -31.03
C ASP A 79 26.91 4.30 -29.61
N LEU A 80 25.92 4.84 -28.87
CA LEU A 80 26.08 5.27 -27.49
C LEU A 80 26.07 4.10 -26.48
N LEU A 81 25.12 3.17 -26.61
CA LEU A 81 24.85 2.15 -25.59
C LEU A 81 25.68 0.88 -25.75
N ASP A 82 26.05 0.51 -26.98
CA ASP A 82 26.80 -0.72 -27.22
C ASP A 82 28.14 -0.75 -26.48
N PRO A 83 28.98 0.31 -26.49
CA PRO A 83 30.23 0.32 -25.73
C PRO A 83 30.01 0.18 -24.21
N LEU A 84 28.89 0.72 -23.71
CA LEU A 84 28.55 0.70 -22.29
C LEU A 84 27.97 -0.64 -21.83
N LEU A 85 27.34 -1.41 -22.72
CA LEU A 85 26.62 -2.63 -22.36
C LEU A 85 27.33 -3.91 -22.83
N LYS A 86 28.07 -3.85 -23.95
CA LYS A 86 28.80 -4.99 -24.52
C LYS A 86 30.25 -5.04 -24.04
N ASP A 87 30.90 -3.87 -23.97
CA ASP A 87 32.35 -3.79 -23.78
C ASP A 87 32.75 -3.36 -22.36
N ALA A 88 31.79 -2.98 -21.51
CA ALA A 88 32.07 -2.50 -20.17
C ALA A 88 32.60 -3.62 -19.24
N PRO A 89 33.82 -3.50 -18.72
CA PRO A 89 34.36 -4.45 -17.76
C PRO A 89 33.57 -4.30 -16.44
N GLY A 90 32.78 -5.32 -16.09
CA GLY A 90 32.00 -5.35 -14.85
C GLY A 90 30.54 -5.77 -15.03
N LEU A 91 29.99 -5.68 -16.24
CA LEU A 91 28.69 -6.26 -16.55
C LEU A 91 28.91 -7.73 -16.92
N GLY A 92 28.54 -8.68 -16.07
CA GLY A 92 28.68 -10.13 -16.34
C GLY A 92 27.96 -10.57 -17.63
N GLU A 93 28.24 -11.75 -18.19
CA GLU A 93 27.94 -12.14 -19.58
C GLU A 93 26.47 -12.02 -20.06
N ARG A 94 25.51 -12.10 -19.15
CA ARG A 94 24.08 -12.00 -19.46
C ARG A 94 23.58 -10.58 -19.21
N ARG A 95 23.38 -9.82 -20.29
CA ARG A 95 22.84 -8.45 -20.25
C ARG A 95 21.59 -8.36 -21.12
N ALA A 96 20.61 -7.59 -20.65
CA ALA A 96 19.49 -7.18 -21.46
C ALA A 96 19.22 -5.68 -21.28
N ALA A 97 18.85 -5.02 -22.37
CA ALA A 97 18.40 -3.64 -22.37
C ALA A 97 17.39 -3.43 -23.49
N ALA A 98 16.41 -2.56 -23.24
CA ALA A 98 15.47 -2.10 -24.25
C ALA A 98 15.18 -0.62 -24.01
N VAL A 99 15.20 0.16 -25.08
CA VAL A 99 14.71 1.55 -25.08
C VAL A 99 13.52 1.60 -26.01
N VAL A 100 12.39 2.09 -25.51
CA VAL A 100 11.12 2.15 -26.23
C VAL A 100 10.61 3.58 -26.21
N ASP A 101 10.20 4.07 -27.38
CA ASP A 101 9.45 5.31 -27.50
C ASP A 101 8.03 5.08 -26.99
N LEU A 102 7.65 5.74 -25.90
CA LEU A 102 6.33 5.60 -25.28
C LEU A 102 5.20 6.21 -26.13
N THR A 103 5.51 7.08 -27.08
CA THR A 103 4.52 7.72 -27.98
C THR A 103 4.14 6.79 -29.12
N THR A 104 5.13 6.13 -29.71
CA THR A 104 4.95 5.28 -30.90
C THR A 104 4.92 3.80 -30.58
N GLY A 105 5.38 3.38 -29.39
CA GLY A 105 5.62 1.99 -29.03
C GLY A 105 6.83 1.37 -29.74
N LYS A 106 7.57 2.15 -30.54
CA LYS A 106 8.72 1.65 -31.29
C LYS A 106 9.88 1.35 -30.34
N ARG A 107 10.43 0.14 -30.39
CA ARG A 107 11.73 -0.17 -29.78
C ARG A 107 12.83 0.56 -30.55
N LEU A 108 13.49 1.50 -29.89
CA LEU A 108 14.59 2.30 -30.45
C LEU A 108 15.96 1.64 -30.23
N TYR A 109 16.09 0.82 -29.19
CA TYR A 109 17.29 0.03 -28.91
C TYR A 109 16.91 -1.30 -28.25
N GLY A 110 17.70 -2.34 -28.52
CA GLY A 110 17.52 -3.65 -27.91
C GLY A 110 18.83 -4.44 -27.88
N LEU A 111 19.21 -4.90 -26.70
CA LEU A 111 20.27 -5.88 -26.49
C LEU A 111 19.70 -7.00 -25.64
N GLY A 112 19.69 -8.25 -26.14
CA GLY A 112 19.17 -9.40 -25.38
C GLY A 112 17.76 -9.21 -24.80
N SER A 113 16.96 -8.31 -25.38
CA SER A 113 15.72 -7.77 -24.77
C SER A 113 14.62 -8.81 -24.56
N ASP A 114 14.68 -9.92 -25.28
CA ASP A 114 13.68 -10.98 -25.23
C ASP A 114 14.17 -12.16 -24.37
N ALA A 115 15.39 -12.09 -23.82
CA ALA A 115 15.96 -13.12 -22.96
C ALA A 115 15.41 -13.00 -21.53
N PRO A 116 14.91 -14.10 -20.93
CA PRO A 116 14.47 -14.07 -19.55
C PRO A 116 15.66 -13.87 -18.60
N LEU A 117 15.49 -12.93 -17.66
CA LEU A 117 16.44 -12.63 -16.59
C LEU A 117 15.70 -12.62 -15.25
N THR A 118 16.44 -12.86 -14.17
CA THR A 118 15.90 -12.69 -12.81
C THR A 118 15.70 -11.19 -12.56
N PRO A 119 14.47 -10.71 -12.43
CA PRO A 119 14.17 -9.27 -12.35
C PRO A 119 14.57 -8.62 -11.00
N ALA A 120 14.84 -9.43 -9.97
CA ALA A 120 14.93 -8.96 -8.59
C ALA A 120 13.75 -8.03 -8.25
N SER A 121 13.99 -6.88 -7.62
CA SER A 121 12.93 -5.94 -7.24
C SER A 121 12.21 -5.25 -8.41
N THR A 122 12.68 -5.38 -9.65
CA THR A 122 11.92 -4.83 -10.80
C THR A 122 10.58 -5.56 -10.99
N THR A 123 10.41 -6.77 -10.44
CA THR A 123 9.10 -7.46 -10.32
C THR A 123 8.03 -6.60 -9.65
N LYS A 124 8.41 -5.71 -8.72
CA LYS A 124 7.44 -4.86 -8.00
C LYS A 124 6.69 -3.91 -8.92
N ILE A 125 7.24 -3.59 -10.10
CA ILE A 125 6.53 -2.79 -11.13
C ILE A 125 5.30 -3.57 -11.62
N ALA A 126 5.45 -4.85 -11.91
CA ALA A 126 4.34 -5.72 -12.30
C ALA A 126 3.30 -5.85 -11.20
N THR A 127 3.73 -6.08 -9.96
CA THR A 127 2.83 -6.12 -8.79
C THR A 127 2.07 -4.81 -8.61
N ALA A 128 2.73 -3.66 -8.76
CA ALA A 128 2.11 -2.34 -8.66
C ALA A 128 1.01 -2.15 -9.71
N VAL A 129 1.30 -2.47 -10.98
CA VAL A 129 0.33 -2.38 -12.08
C VAL A 129 -0.86 -3.29 -11.82
N ALA A 130 -0.61 -4.55 -11.42
CA ALA A 130 -1.66 -5.52 -11.16
C ALA A 130 -2.58 -5.10 -10.00
N ALA A 131 -2.00 -4.65 -8.88
CA ALA A 131 -2.75 -4.20 -7.70
C ALA A 131 -3.56 -2.94 -7.99
N LEU A 132 -2.97 -1.92 -8.63
CA LEU A 132 -3.69 -0.69 -9.00
C LEU A 132 -4.81 -0.97 -9.99
N THR A 133 -4.61 -1.88 -10.95
CA THR A 133 -5.63 -2.25 -11.93
C THR A 133 -6.77 -3.04 -11.29
N ALA A 134 -6.48 -3.93 -10.35
CA ALA A 134 -7.49 -4.79 -9.72
C ALA A 134 -8.28 -4.08 -8.62
N LEU A 135 -7.64 -3.21 -7.83
CA LEU A 135 -8.26 -2.60 -6.65
C LEU A 135 -8.57 -1.11 -6.82
N GLY A 136 -7.88 -0.40 -7.72
CA GLY A 136 -7.95 1.04 -7.88
C GLY A 136 -7.04 1.81 -6.89
N PRO A 137 -6.59 3.03 -7.24
CA PRO A 137 -5.59 3.78 -6.46
C PRO A 137 -6.09 4.25 -5.09
N ASP A 138 -7.41 4.36 -4.91
CA ASP A 138 -8.04 4.84 -3.66
C ASP A 138 -8.36 3.70 -2.67
N HIS A 139 -8.12 2.44 -3.07
CA HIS A 139 -8.35 1.30 -2.19
C HIS A 139 -7.53 1.42 -0.91
N ARG A 140 -8.05 0.90 0.21
CA ARG A 140 -7.37 0.90 1.50
C ARG A 140 -7.49 -0.45 2.18
N LEU A 141 -6.37 -0.89 2.74
CA LEU A 141 -6.29 -2.10 3.53
C LEU A 141 -6.86 -1.79 4.93
N THR A 142 -7.77 -2.61 5.44
CA THR A 142 -8.53 -2.28 6.65
C THR A 142 -8.38 -3.36 7.70
N THR A 143 -7.76 -2.99 8.83
CA THR A 143 -7.70 -3.82 10.04
C THR A 143 -8.85 -3.44 10.95
N ARG A 144 -9.51 -4.43 11.54
CA ARG A 144 -10.69 -4.20 12.38
C ARG A 144 -10.69 -5.05 13.63
N THR A 145 -11.52 -4.66 14.58
CA THR A 145 -11.91 -5.51 15.71
C THR A 145 -13.37 -5.90 15.59
N ALA A 146 -13.66 -7.16 15.90
CA ALA A 146 -15.00 -7.72 15.85
C ALA A 146 -15.37 -8.29 17.22
N LEU A 147 -16.64 -8.21 17.59
CA LEU A 147 -17.21 -8.81 18.79
C LEU A 147 -18.13 -9.95 18.39
N GLU A 148 -17.82 -11.16 18.83
CA GLU A 148 -18.69 -12.32 18.69
C GLU A 148 -19.87 -12.18 19.67
N ALA A 149 -21.09 -12.16 19.13
CA ALA A 149 -22.28 -11.92 19.94
C ALA A 149 -22.54 -13.03 20.97
N ASP A 150 -22.23 -14.28 20.63
CA ASP A 150 -22.56 -15.44 21.48
C ASP A 150 -21.52 -15.67 22.57
N THR A 151 -20.25 -15.40 22.30
CA THR A 151 -19.13 -15.72 23.19
C THR A 151 -18.57 -14.50 23.92
N GLY A 152 -18.87 -13.29 23.44
CA GLY A 152 -18.23 -12.06 23.93
C GLY A 152 -16.74 -11.95 23.57
N GLU A 153 -16.25 -12.84 22.71
CA GLU A 153 -14.88 -12.84 22.20
C GLU A 153 -14.64 -11.62 21.30
N VAL A 154 -13.50 -10.96 21.52
CA VAL A 154 -13.01 -9.91 20.64
C VAL A 154 -11.98 -10.51 19.69
N VAL A 155 -12.20 -10.37 18.39
CA VAL A 155 -11.28 -10.84 17.35
C VAL A 155 -10.61 -9.65 16.68
N LEU A 156 -9.28 -9.59 16.73
CA LEU A 156 -8.47 -8.67 15.95
C LEU A 156 -8.28 -9.25 14.54
N VAL A 157 -8.96 -8.67 13.55
CA VAL A 157 -9.00 -9.18 12.18
C VAL A 157 -7.96 -8.45 11.33
N GLY A 158 -6.97 -9.20 10.84
CA GLY A 158 -5.91 -8.70 9.99
C GLY A 158 -6.41 -8.24 8.63
N GLY A 159 -6.10 -6.99 8.28
CA GLY A 159 -6.48 -6.37 7.01
C GLY A 159 -5.47 -6.53 5.87
N GLY A 160 -4.33 -7.17 6.14
CA GLY A 160 -3.24 -7.34 5.18
C GLY A 160 -2.31 -6.12 5.02
N ASP A 161 -2.43 -5.10 5.86
CA ASP A 161 -1.55 -3.92 5.86
C ASP A 161 -0.27 -4.17 6.67
N PRO A 162 0.91 -4.37 6.03
CA PRO A 162 2.16 -4.53 6.77
C PRO A 162 2.64 -3.22 7.40
N THR A 163 2.08 -2.07 6.98
CA THR A 163 2.46 -0.74 7.46
C THR A 163 1.63 -0.26 8.66
N LEU A 164 0.66 -1.05 9.13
CA LEU A 164 -0.04 -0.81 10.38
C LEU A 164 0.99 -0.60 11.49
N THR A 165 0.98 0.54 12.16
CA THR A 165 2.03 0.86 13.13
C THR A 165 1.53 0.78 14.57
N ALA A 166 2.37 0.22 15.44
CA ALA A 166 2.18 0.25 16.89
C ALA A 166 2.98 1.41 17.56
N ARG A 167 3.72 2.19 16.77
CA ARG A 167 4.49 3.35 17.26
C ARG A 167 3.57 4.47 17.73
N GLU A 168 4.10 5.37 18.56
CA GLU A 168 3.31 6.50 19.10
C GLU A 168 2.96 7.52 18.01
N ASP A 169 3.95 7.91 17.20
CA ASP A 169 3.71 8.72 16.01
C ASP A 169 3.35 7.83 14.82
N ALA A 170 2.06 7.78 14.50
CA ALA A 170 1.57 7.03 13.37
C ALA A 170 1.76 7.76 12.02
N ARG A 171 2.01 9.07 12.04
CA ARG A 171 1.90 9.94 10.86
C ARG A 171 0.59 9.67 10.10
N ASP A 172 0.68 9.38 8.81
CA ASP A 172 -0.48 9.03 7.96
C ASP A 172 -0.81 7.52 7.92
N LEU A 173 -0.07 6.67 8.66
CA LEU A 173 -0.29 5.23 8.65
C LEU A 173 -1.51 4.81 9.49
N ALA A 174 -2.04 3.62 9.22
CA ALA A 174 -3.01 3.00 10.12
C ALA A 174 -2.35 2.76 11.49
N SER A 175 -3.06 3.05 12.59
CA SER A 175 -2.51 2.94 13.94
C SER A 175 -3.20 1.84 14.76
N LEU A 176 -2.41 0.88 15.25
CA LEU A 176 -2.89 -0.13 16.18
C LEU A 176 -3.33 0.49 17.52
N ARG A 177 -2.70 1.59 17.93
CA ARG A 177 -3.07 2.36 19.14
C ARG A 177 -4.45 2.98 19.00
N THR A 178 -4.72 3.65 17.89
CA THR A 178 -6.05 4.19 17.59
C THR A 178 -7.11 3.09 17.52
N LEU A 179 -6.77 1.93 16.95
CA LEU A 179 -7.68 0.78 16.92
C LEU A 179 -8.01 0.30 18.34
N ALA A 180 -7.00 0.20 19.22
CA ALA A 180 -7.17 -0.23 20.61
C ALA A 180 -8.02 0.75 21.42
N GLU A 181 -7.75 2.06 21.29
CA GLU A 181 -8.53 3.12 21.93
C GLU A 181 -10.01 3.04 21.55
N LYS A 182 -10.31 3.00 20.24
CA LYS A 182 -11.69 2.94 19.73
C LYS A 182 -12.38 1.64 20.14
N THR A 183 -11.66 0.52 20.12
CA THR A 183 -12.19 -0.78 20.57
C THR A 183 -12.54 -0.73 22.05
N ALA A 184 -11.63 -0.25 22.90
CA ALA A 184 -11.87 -0.11 24.34
C ALA A 184 -13.04 0.84 24.64
N ALA A 185 -13.17 1.95 23.90
CA ALA A 185 -14.31 2.85 24.02
C ALA A 185 -15.64 2.15 23.66
N ALA A 186 -15.66 1.38 22.58
CA ALA A 186 -16.83 0.61 22.16
C ALA A 186 -17.23 -0.47 23.18
N LEU A 187 -16.26 -1.18 23.76
CA LEU A 187 -16.48 -2.18 24.82
C LEU A 187 -17.00 -1.55 26.11
N LYS A 188 -16.41 -0.43 26.55
CA LYS A 188 -16.83 0.29 27.76
C LYS A 188 -18.26 0.82 27.65
N LYS A 189 -18.69 1.29 26.46
CA LYS A 189 -20.09 1.67 26.20
C LYS A 189 -21.07 0.50 26.37
N ARG A 190 -20.59 -0.74 26.24
CA ARG A 190 -21.34 -1.98 26.47
C ARG A 190 -21.17 -2.53 27.90
N GLY A 191 -20.48 -1.80 28.77
CA GLY A 191 -20.16 -2.26 30.13
C GLY A 191 -19.07 -3.32 30.22
N VAL A 192 -18.40 -3.66 29.11
CA VAL A 192 -17.38 -4.72 29.05
C VAL A 192 -16.00 -4.14 29.36
N ARG A 193 -15.28 -4.77 30.30
CA ARG A 193 -13.91 -4.40 30.71
C ARG A 193 -12.93 -5.57 30.70
N GLU A 194 -13.43 -6.78 30.50
CA GLU A 194 -12.63 -8.00 30.38
C GLU A 194 -13.12 -8.75 29.15
N VAL A 195 -12.18 -9.21 28.32
CA VAL A 195 -12.49 -9.91 27.07
C VAL A 195 -11.56 -11.09 26.85
N THR A 196 -12.10 -12.16 26.27
CA THR A 196 -11.26 -13.12 25.54
C THR A 196 -10.84 -12.45 24.24
N LEU A 197 -9.54 -12.40 23.98
CA LEU A 197 -8.99 -11.84 22.75
C LEU A 197 -8.45 -12.95 21.86
N SER A 198 -8.78 -12.87 20.58
CA SER A 198 -8.20 -13.70 19.53
C SER A 198 -7.80 -12.87 18.33
N TYR A 199 -7.11 -13.47 17.35
CA TYR A 199 -6.76 -12.83 16.10
C TYR A 199 -7.04 -13.70 14.88
N ASP A 200 -7.45 -13.06 13.79
CA ASP A 200 -7.82 -13.68 12.53
C ASP A 200 -6.85 -13.27 11.43
N THR A 201 -6.08 -14.25 10.94
CA THR A 201 -5.14 -14.11 9.82
C THR A 201 -5.68 -14.75 8.53
N THR A 202 -6.92 -15.23 8.52
CA THR A 202 -7.47 -16.09 7.46
C THR A 202 -7.78 -15.37 6.14
N LEU A 203 -7.49 -14.07 6.05
CA LEU A 203 -7.49 -13.33 4.79
C LEU A 203 -6.44 -13.91 3.82
N TYR A 204 -5.29 -14.35 4.33
CA TYR A 204 -4.27 -15.03 3.54
C TYR A 204 -4.36 -16.55 3.76
N ALA A 205 -4.07 -17.29 2.69
CA ALA A 205 -4.08 -18.74 2.67
C ALA A 205 -2.64 -19.29 2.57
N GLY A 206 -2.51 -20.58 2.87
CA GLY A 206 -1.25 -21.31 2.74
C GLY A 206 -0.25 -21.00 3.85
N THR A 207 1.03 -21.30 3.56
CA THR A 207 2.14 -21.04 4.48
C THR A 207 2.47 -19.55 4.55
N GLU A 208 2.82 -19.05 5.73
CA GLU A 208 3.32 -17.69 5.93
C GLU A 208 4.82 -17.57 5.56
N MET A 209 5.54 -18.69 5.50
CA MET A 209 6.97 -18.70 5.18
C MET A 209 7.19 -18.54 3.68
N HIS A 210 7.78 -17.42 3.26
CA HIS A 210 8.21 -17.22 1.89
C HIS A 210 9.27 -18.26 1.48
N PRO A 211 9.29 -18.76 0.23
CA PRO A 211 10.28 -19.73 -0.26
C PRO A 211 11.76 -19.34 -0.10
N ILE A 212 12.06 -18.07 0.13
CA ILE A 212 13.43 -17.57 0.39
C ILE A 212 13.89 -17.86 1.83
N GLY A 213 13.00 -18.36 2.69
CA GLY A 213 13.29 -18.68 4.07
C GLY A 213 13.34 -17.46 5.01
N VAL A 214 13.78 -17.71 6.25
CA VAL A 214 13.94 -16.67 7.28
C VAL A 214 15.09 -15.75 6.90
N ASN A 215 14.84 -14.45 6.81
CA ASN A 215 15.84 -13.44 6.50
C ASN A 215 15.37 -12.04 6.96
N GLU A 216 16.23 -11.03 6.81
CA GLU A 216 15.97 -9.66 7.28
C GLU A 216 15.17 -8.79 6.29
N ASN A 217 14.99 -9.25 5.05
CA ASN A 217 14.34 -8.47 3.98
C ASN A 217 12.82 -8.60 3.94
N LEU A 218 12.26 -9.61 4.61
CA LEU A 218 10.84 -9.95 4.53
C LEU A 218 10.41 -10.69 5.81
N ALA A 219 9.34 -10.22 6.45
CA ALA A 219 8.74 -10.93 7.57
C ALA A 219 7.96 -12.17 7.09
N ARG A 220 7.45 -12.99 8.01
CA ARG A 220 6.43 -13.98 7.65
C ARG A 220 5.23 -13.27 7.02
N VAL A 221 4.78 -13.75 5.87
CA VAL A 221 3.69 -13.15 5.09
C VAL A 221 2.36 -13.54 5.73
N THR A 222 1.82 -12.66 6.56
CA THR A 222 0.57 -12.87 7.29
C THR A 222 -0.35 -11.66 7.17
N ALA A 223 -1.65 -11.84 7.34
CA ALA A 223 -2.63 -10.76 7.18
C ALA A 223 -2.67 -9.78 8.37
N LEU A 224 -2.02 -10.13 9.48
CA LEU A 224 -1.93 -9.30 10.67
C LEU A 224 -0.47 -9.15 11.08
N MET A 225 0.05 -7.93 11.01
CA MET A 225 1.33 -7.58 11.58
C MET A 225 1.34 -6.09 11.91
N THR A 226 2.35 -5.66 12.66
CA THR A 226 2.68 -4.24 12.81
C THR A 226 4.10 -3.94 12.39
N ASP A 227 4.33 -2.78 11.82
CA ASP A 227 5.65 -2.23 11.52
C ASP A 227 6.52 -3.19 10.67
N GLU A 228 5.90 -3.90 9.72
CA GLU A 228 6.51 -4.98 8.91
C GLU A 228 7.20 -6.07 9.77
N GLY A 229 6.79 -6.23 11.02
CA GLY A 229 7.41 -7.13 11.97
C GLY A 229 8.85 -6.76 12.36
N ARG A 230 9.30 -5.53 12.10
CA ARG A 230 10.64 -5.06 12.49
C ARG A 230 10.77 -4.97 14.01
N THR A 231 11.92 -5.37 14.54
CA THR A 231 12.22 -5.22 15.97
C THR A 231 12.98 -3.93 16.31
N ASP A 232 13.32 -3.14 15.30
CA ASP A 232 13.99 -1.85 15.43
C ASP A 232 13.12 -0.70 14.89
N ASP A 233 13.64 0.52 14.96
CA ASP A 233 12.93 1.72 14.52
C ASP A 233 13.08 2.01 13.01
N SER A 234 13.74 1.13 12.25
CA SER A 234 13.86 1.31 10.80
C SER A 234 12.49 1.24 10.12
N THR A 235 12.37 1.90 8.97
CA THR A 235 11.11 2.00 8.20
C THR A 235 11.27 1.53 6.76
N SER A 236 12.48 1.12 6.38
CA SER A 236 12.81 0.53 5.09
C SER A 236 14.10 -0.28 5.21
N GLY A 237 14.36 -1.13 4.22
CA GLY A 237 15.57 -1.94 4.15
C GLY A 237 15.52 -3.20 5.04
N PRO A 238 16.65 -3.94 5.07
CA PRO A 238 16.81 -5.12 5.91
C PRO A 238 16.77 -4.75 7.39
N ALA A 239 16.07 -5.55 8.18
CA ALA A 239 16.00 -5.40 9.62
C ALA A 239 15.71 -6.76 10.28
N PRO A 240 16.13 -6.98 11.54
CA PRO A 240 15.68 -8.15 12.29
C PRO A 240 14.15 -8.14 12.43
N ARG A 241 13.55 -9.32 12.27
CA ARG A 241 12.10 -9.52 12.27
C ARG A 241 11.65 -10.36 13.45
N VAL A 242 10.48 -10.06 13.99
CA VAL A 242 9.79 -10.94 14.94
C VAL A 242 9.50 -12.29 14.27
N SER A 243 9.58 -13.37 15.06
CA SER A 243 9.38 -14.72 14.54
C SER A 243 7.92 -15.05 14.20
N ASP A 244 6.98 -14.39 14.88
CA ASP A 244 5.53 -14.54 14.68
C ASP A 244 4.87 -13.14 14.69
N PRO A 245 4.74 -12.49 13.52
CA PRO A 245 4.21 -11.13 13.43
C PRO A 245 2.76 -10.99 13.87
N ALA A 246 1.92 -12.01 13.64
CA ALA A 246 0.50 -11.97 14.00
C ALA A 246 0.31 -12.07 15.51
N ALA A 247 0.99 -13.03 16.15
CA ALA A 247 0.94 -13.17 17.60
C ALA A 247 1.55 -11.95 18.29
N ASP A 248 2.60 -11.34 17.72
CA ASP A 248 3.21 -10.14 18.26
C ASP A 248 2.28 -8.92 18.20
N ALA A 249 1.68 -8.66 17.04
CA ALA A 249 0.67 -7.60 16.87
C ALA A 249 -0.51 -7.79 17.83
N ALA A 250 -0.99 -9.02 18.02
CA ALA A 250 -2.10 -9.31 18.93
C ALA A 250 -1.73 -9.09 20.41
N ARG A 251 -0.52 -9.48 20.85
CA ARG A 251 -0.03 -9.19 22.22
C ARG A 251 0.13 -7.69 22.45
N THR A 252 0.68 -6.98 21.47
CA THR A 252 0.82 -5.52 21.52
C THR A 252 -0.55 -4.85 21.63
N PHE A 253 -1.53 -5.31 20.84
CA PHE A 253 -2.92 -4.84 20.93
C PHE A 253 -3.55 -5.09 22.31
N ALA A 254 -3.33 -6.27 22.91
CA ALA A 254 -3.79 -6.58 24.27
C ALA A 254 -3.21 -5.62 25.32
N GLY A 255 -1.91 -5.31 25.21
CA GLY A 255 -1.25 -4.31 26.05
C GLY A 255 -1.85 -2.92 25.90
N LEU A 256 -2.17 -2.50 24.68
CA LEU A 256 -2.81 -1.22 24.39
C LEU A 256 -4.25 -1.15 24.91
N LEU A 257 -5.03 -2.23 24.80
CA LEU A 257 -6.37 -2.30 25.43
C LEU A 257 -6.29 -2.08 26.94
N LYS A 258 -5.29 -2.70 27.60
CA LYS A 258 -5.08 -2.55 29.05
C LYS A 258 -4.79 -1.10 29.44
N GLN A 259 -4.01 -0.37 28.63
CA GLN A 259 -3.77 1.07 28.82
C GLN A 259 -5.08 1.89 28.76
N HIS A 260 -6.09 1.42 28.02
CA HIS A 260 -7.42 2.02 27.93
C HIS A 260 -8.46 1.41 28.88
N GLY A 261 -8.03 0.61 29.87
CA GLY A 261 -8.88 0.06 30.93
C GLY A 261 -9.71 -1.16 30.54
N VAL A 262 -9.29 -1.91 29.52
CA VAL A 262 -9.87 -3.20 29.15
C VAL A 262 -8.80 -4.29 29.24
N THR A 263 -9.00 -5.28 30.10
CA THR A 263 -8.10 -6.43 30.21
C THR A 263 -8.47 -7.48 29.18
N ALA A 264 -7.48 -7.99 28.45
CA ALA A 264 -7.64 -9.09 27.50
C ALA A 264 -6.92 -10.35 27.99
N SER A 265 -7.44 -11.53 27.64
CA SER A 265 -6.70 -12.80 27.77
C SER A 265 -5.42 -12.78 26.92
N ALA A 266 -4.53 -13.76 27.14
CA ALA A 266 -3.48 -14.04 26.17
C ALA A 266 -4.13 -14.38 24.81
N PRO A 267 -3.73 -13.73 23.71
CA PRO A 267 -4.40 -13.90 22.43
C PRO A 267 -4.04 -15.21 21.74
N GLY A 268 -5.03 -15.85 21.12
CA GLY A 268 -4.86 -17.05 20.28
C GLY A 268 -5.46 -16.85 18.88
N PRO A 269 -5.13 -17.74 17.91
CA PRO A 269 -5.73 -17.67 16.59
C PRO A 269 -7.20 -18.10 16.64
N SER A 270 -8.08 -17.30 16.05
CA SER A 270 -9.50 -17.61 15.88
C SER A 270 -10.07 -16.79 14.72
N LYS A 271 -10.99 -17.37 13.96
CA LYS A 271 -11.61 -16.70 12.81
C LYS A 271 -12.86 -15.95 13.24
N ALA A 272 -12.99 -14.68 12.83
CA ALA A 272 -14.22 -13.93 13.06
C ALA A 272 -15.39 -14.52 12.25
N THR A 273 -16.54 -14.72 12.89
CA THR A 273 -17.73 -15.24 12.22
C THR A 273 -18.43 -14.16 11.40
N GLY A 274 -19.28 -14.57 10.46
CA GLY A 274 -20.13 -13.65 9.70
C GLY A 274 -21.18 -12.92 10.55
N ARG A 275 -21.35 -13.28 11.83
CA ARG A 275 -22.27 -12.63 12.78
C ARG A 275 -21.55 -11.64 13.71
N ALA A 276 -20.22 -11.59 13.67
CA ALA A 276 -19.43 -10.74 14.54
C ALA A 276 -19.66 -9.25 14.21
N ALA A 277 -19.98 -8.46 15.23
CA ALA A 277 -20.20 -7.03 15.09
C ALA A 277 -18.87 -6.27 15.11
N THR A 278 -18.60 -5.44 14.10
CA THR A 278 -17.40 -4.59 14.11
C THR A 278 -17.46 -3.57 15.26
N LEU A 279 -16.41 -3.52 16.07
CA LEU A 279 -16.24 -2.56 17.16
C LEU A 279 -15.50 -1.31 16.69
N ALA A 280 -14.40 -1.49 15.95
CA ALA A 280 -13.59 -0.42 15.41
C ALA A 280 -12.84 -0.85 14.15
N THR A 281 -12.43 0.13 13.35
CA THR A 281 -11.60 -0.05 12.16
C THR A 281 -10.51 1.01 12.10
N VAL A 282 -9.41 0.65 11.46
CA VAL A 282 -8.37 1.56 10.96
C VAL A 282 -8.01 1.14 9.54
N SER A 283 -7.65 2.11 8.70
CA SER A 283 -7.37 1.87 7.29
C SER A 283 -6.04 2.48 6.90
N SER A 284 -5.30 1.79 6.05
CA SER A 284 -4.03 2.24 5.47
C SER A 284 -4.19 3.57 4.73
N PRO A 285 -3.08 4.26 4.37
CA PRO A 285 -3.06 5.20 3.24
C PRO A 285 -3.69 4.59 1.97
N PRO A 286 -4.09 5.41 0.98
CA PRO A 286 -4.55 4.90 -0.32
C PRO A 286 -3.51 3.97 -0.94
N LEU A 287 -3.98 3.01 -1.73
CA LEU A 287 -3.13 2.04 -2.42
C LEU A 287 -2.06 2.72 -3.28
N SER A 288 -2.37 3.88 -3.88
CA SER A 288 -1.38 4.70 -4.60
C SER A 288 -0.18 5.10 -3.74
N ALA A 289 -0.40 5.50 -2.48
CA ALA A 289 0.67 5.84 -1.55
C ALA A 289 1.45 4.60 -1.07
N LEU A 290 0.77 3.47 -0.88
CA LEU A 290 1.42 2.20 -0.56
C LEU A 290 2.32 1.72 -1.72
N VAL A 291 1.84 1.83 -2.96
CA VAL A 291 2.63 1.53 -4.16
C VAL A 291 3.82 2.49 -4.28
N GLU A 292 3.63 3.78 -4.03
CA GLU A 292 4.73 4.74 -4.03
C GLU A 292 5.81 4.35 -3.01
N ARG A 293 5.43 4.06 -1.76
CA ARG A 293 6.36 3.57 -0.72
C ARG A 293 7.06 2.29 -1.15
N MET A 294 6.30 1.34 -1.69
CA MET A 294 6.83 0.05 -2.13
C MET A 294 7.92 0.23 -3.20
N LEU A 295 7.66 1.06 -4.20
CA LEU A 295 8.60 1.29 -5.30
C LEU A 295 9.80 2.16 -4.86
N THR A 296 9.58 3.14 -3.98
CA THR A 296 10.63 4.03 -3.47
C THR A 296 11.63 3.27 -2.61
N ASN A 297 11.14 2.41 -1.72
CA ASN A 297 11.97 1.71 -0.73
C ASN A 297 12.29 0.27 -1.14
N SER A 298 11.79 -0.18 -2.30
CA SER A 298 11.84 -1.59 -2.70
C SER A 298 11.30 -2.53 -1.60
N ASP A 299 10.19 -2.14 -0.98
CA ASP A 299 9.58 -2.82 0.17
C ASP A 299 9.02 -4.20 -0.21
N ASN A 300 9.56 -5.26 0.37
CA ASN A 300 9.13 -6.63 0.06
C ASN A 300 7.85 -7.02 0.78
N ASP A 301 7.65 -6.54 2.01
CA ASP A 301 6.46 -6.83 2.81
C ASP A 301 5.22 -6.24 2.12
N LEU A 302 5.31 -5.00 1.62
CA LEU A 302 4.27 -4.42 0.77
C LEU A 302 4.11 -5.16 -0.55
N ALA A 303 5.18 -5.57 -1.22
CA ALA A 303 5.06 -6.29 -2.49
C ALA A 303 4.26 -7.59 -2.34
N GLU A 304 4.56 -8.38 -1.30
CA GLU A 304 3.81 -9.59 -1.00
C GLU A 304 2.36 -9.26 -0.63
N ALA A 305 2.12 -8.28 0.26
CA ALA A 305 0.77 -7.87 0.62
C ALA A 305 -0.07 -7.45 -0.61
N LEU A 306 0.49 -6.62 -1.49
CA LEU A 306 -0.21 -6.15 -2.69
C LEU A 306 -0.48 -7.28 -3.69
N ALA A 307 0.43 -8.25 -3.81
CA ALA A 307 0.20 -9.44 -4.62
C ALA A 307 -0.95 -10.31 -4.04
N ARG A 308 -1.00 -10.47 -2.72
CA ARG A 308 -2.10 -11.18 -2.02
C ARG A 308 -3.43 -10.46 -2.18
N HIS A 309 -3.45 -9.14 -2.04
CA HIS A 309 -4.65 -8.34 -2.25
C HIS A 309 -5.13 -8.38 -3.71
N THR A 310 -4.21 -8.50 -4.67
CA THR A 310 -4.55 -8.75 -6.08
C THR A 310 -5.22 -10.11 -6.23
N ALA A 311 -4.74 -11.16 -5.56
CA ALA A 311 -5.42 -12.47 -5.56
C ALA A 311 -6.82 -12.39 -4.95
N VAL A 312 -6.97 -11.77 -3.78
CA VAL A 312 -8.27 -11.57 -3.12
C VAL A 312 -9.24 -10.85 -4.04
N ALA A 313 -8.83 -9.73 -4.64
CA ALA A 313 -9.67 -8.91 -5.52
C ALA A 313 -10.10 -9.64 -6.81
N THR A 314 -9.37 -10.69 -7.19
CA THR A 314 -9.61 -11.44 -8.43
C THR A 314 -10.15 -12.85 -8.20
N GLY A 315 -10.51 -13.18 -6.95
CA GLY A 315 -11.07 -14.48 -6.59
C GLY A 315 -10.08 -15.64 -6.70
N LYS A 316 -8.78 -15.36 -6.66
CA LYS A 316 -7.73 -16.38 -6.55
C LYS A 316 -7.43 -16.67 -5.07
N PRO A 317 -6.95 -17.87 -4.74
CA PRO A 317 -6.40 -18.13 -3.41
C PRO A 317 -5.33 -17.09 -3.06
N ALA A 318 -5.43 -16.49 -1.88
CA ALA A 318 -4.42 -15.57 -1.38
C ALA A 318 -3.24 -16.33 -0.76
N ASP A 319 -2.71 -17.33 -1.47
CA ASP A 319 -1.45 -18.05 -1.23
C ASP A 319 -0.34 -17.55 -2.18
N PHE A 320 0.89 -18.09 -2.11
CA PHE A 320 2.00 -17.63 -2.97
C PHE A 320 1.72 -17.86 -4.46
N ASP A 321 1.21 -19.04 -4.80
CA ASP A 321 0.93 -19.42 -6.20
C ASP A 321 -0.24 -18.62 -6.77
N GLY A 322 -1.31 -18.47 -5.99
CA GLY A 322 -2.49 -17.71 -6.36
C GLY A 322 -2.20 -16.22 -6.51
N ALA A 323 -1.33 -15.65 -5.66
CA ALA A 323 -0.81 -14.29 -5.82
C ALA A 323 -0.01 -14.12 -7.12
N GLY A 324 0.93 -15.02 -7.41
CA GLY A 324 1.70 -15.00 -8.66
C GLY A 324 0.79 -15.11 -9.90
N ALA A 325 -0.17 -16.04 -9.87
CA ALA A 325 -1.15 -16.20 -10.95
C ALA A 325 -2.06 -14.98 -11.13
N ALA A 326 -2.47 -14.33 -10.03
CA ALA A 326 -3.29 -13.14 -10.07
C ALA A 326 -2.55 -11.93 -10.66
N VAL A 327 -1.27 -11.75 -10.30
CA VAL A 327 -0.42 -10.71 -10.88
C VAL A 327 -0.21 -10.96 -12.37
N ALA A 328 0.16 -12.19 -12.75
CA ALA A 328 0.39 -12.54 -14.16
C ALA A 328 -0.85 -12.33 -15.04
N ALA A 329 -2.06 -12.57 -14.53
CA ALA A 329 -3.31 -12.37 -15.26
C ALA A 329 -3.69 -10.88 -15.46
N ARG A 330 -2.91 -9.93 -14.94
CA ARG A 330 -3.19 -8.48 -15.00
C ARG A 330 -2.15 -7.67 -15.79
N LEU A 331 -1.16 -8.34 -16.37
CA LEU A 331 -0.15 -7.77 -17.25
C LEU A 331 -0.48 -8.12 -18.71
#